data_AF-A0A2V7P5Q6-F1
#
_entry.id   AF-A0A2V7P5Q6-F1
#
_cell.length_a   1.000
_cell.length_b   1.000
_cell.length_c   1.000
_cell.angle_alpha   90.00
_cell.angle_beta   90.00
_cell.angle_gamma   90.00
#
_symmetry.space_group_name_H-M   'P 1'
#
loop_
_entity.id
_entity.type
_entity.pdbx_description
1 polymer ?
#
loop_
_entity_poly.entity_id
_entity_poly.type
_entity_poly.pdbx_seq_one_letter_code
_entity_poly.pdbx_strand_id
1 'polypeptide(L)'
;MLSDQARRFLLLQYRGFPTEFMGCMIGEVQGQTIVVQRIAPADVDPTQSTATWVVPQQTCESAGWTGTVGMIHSHPTAERCWYVFPGTQVLSSDGRSFLTTPYPVDAIMCGTRVVWVSRDLTQQEMPVIADHNATLASSAAP
;
A
#
# COMPACT_ATOMS: atom_id res chain seq x y z
N MET A 1 5.71 8.71 -0.53
CA MET A 1 7.04 8.22 -1.00
C MET A 1 7.31 6.85 -0.39
N LEU A 2 7.88 5.91 -1.17
CA LEU A 2 8.36 4.61 -0.68
C LEU A 2 9.89 4.57 -0.71
N SER A 3 10.51 4.08 0.38
CA SER A 3 11.93 3.73 0.40
C SER A 3 12.25 2.56 -0.55
N ASP A 4 13.52 2.42 -0.92
CA ASP A 4 13.99 1.28 -1.73
C ASP A 4 13.76 -0.06 -1.03
N GLN A 5 13.88 -0.09 0.30
CA GLN A 5 13.63 -1.29 1.09
C GLN A 5 12.15 -1.68 1.02
N ALA A 6 11.23 -0.71 1.18
CA ALA A 6 9.79 -0.94 1.07
C ALA A 6 9.43 -1.43 -0.34
N ARG A 7 9.97 -0.80 -1.38
CA ARG A 7 9.76 -1.20 -2.78
C ARG A 7 10.19 -2.64 -3.05
N ARG A 8 11.41 -3.01 -2.63
CA ARG A 8 11.93 -4.38 -2.80
C ARG A 8 11.08 -5.41 -2.07
N PHE A 9 10.66 -5.11 -0.85
CA PHE A 9 9.80 -6.01 -0.07
C PHE A 9 8.44 -6.21 -0.75
N LEU A 10 7.78 -5.13 -1.19
CA LEU A 10 6.49 -5.21 -1.89
C LEU A 10 6.58 -6.06 -3.16
N LEU A 11 7.63 -5.88 -3.96
CA LEU A 11 7.85 -6.68 -5.16
C LEU A 11 8.08 -8.16 -4.86
N LEU A 12 8.81 -8.47 -3.78
CA LEU A 12 9.03 -9.84 -3.35
C LEU A 12 7.71 -10.50 -2.92
N GLN A 13 6.94 -9.84 -2.05
CA GLN A 13 5.66 -10.35 -1.56
C GLN A 13 4.67 -10.54 -2.71
N TYR A 14 4.54 -9.55 -3.59
CA TYR A 14 3.63 -9.60 -4.74
C TYR A 14 3.93 -10.77 -5.70
N ARG A 15 5.21 -11.10 -5.90
CA ARG A 15 5.63 -12.22 -6.76
C ARG A 15 5.61 -13.57 -6.04
N GLY A 16 5.64 -13.57 -4.71
CA GLY A 16 5.78 -14.77 -3.90
C GLY A 16 4.46 -15.52 -3.67
N PHE A 17 3.32 -14.84 -3.75
CA PHE A 17 2.03 -15.40 -3.32
C PHE A 17 0.92 -15.19 -4.36
N PRO A 18 0.03 -16.19 -4.56
CA PRO A 18 -1.14 -16.06 -5.43
C PRO A 18 -2.37 -15.45 -4.73
N THR A 19 -2.26 -15.13 -3.43
CA THR A 19 -3.30 -14.51 -2.62
C THR A 19 -2.90 -13.09 -2.22
N GLU A 20 -3.87 -12.29 -1.76
CA GLU A 20 -3.62 -10.95 -1.25
C GLU A 20 -2.75 -11.02 0.01
N PHE A 21 -1.58 -10.37 0.00
CA PHE A 21 -0.85 -10.10 1.25
C PHE A 21 -1.37 -8.79 1.87
N MET A 22 -1.13 -8.61 3.17
CA MET A 22 -1.36 -7.33 3.85
C MET A 22 -0.13 -6.94 4.68
N GLY A 23 0.19 -5.65 4.68
CA GLY A 23 1.33 -5.08 5.39
C GLY A 23 1.00 -3.76 6.07
N CYS A 24 1.76 -3.49 7.13
CA CYS A 24 1.78 -2.23 7.86
C CYS A 24 2.84 -1.32 7.23
N MET A 25 2.43 -0.14 6.75
CA MET A 25 3.36 0.86 6.24
C MET A 25 3.96 1.62 7.42
N ILE A 26 5.25 1.40 7.69
CA ILE A 26 5.95 2.03 8.81
C ILE A 26 6.74 3.22 8.30
N GLY A 27 6.56 4.37 8.95
CA GLY A 27 7.22 5.61 8.57
C GLY A 27 6.65 6.81 9.29
N GLU A 28 6.53 7.92 8.57
CA GLU A 28 6.15 9.21 9.16
C GLU A 28 5.42 10.12 8.17
N VAL A 29 4.69 11.09 8.73
CA VAL A 29 4.03 12.15 7.98
C VAL A 29 4.90 13.41 8.06
N GLN A 30 5.42 13.86 6.92
CA GLN A 30 6.23 15.06 6.77
C GLN A 30 5.42 16.12 6.02
N GLY A 31 4.73 16.99 6.76
CA GLY A 31 3.80 17.96 6.17
C GLY A 31 2.66 17.25 5.43
N GLN A 32 2.58 17.44 4.11
CA GLN A 32 1.61 16.75 3.25
C GLN A 32 2.12 15.43 2.65
N THR A 33 3.37 15.07 2.93
CA THR A 33 3.99 13.87 2.35
C THR A 33 4.00 12.75 3.37
N ILE A 34 3.52 11.57 2.97
CA ILE A 34 3.68 10.35 3.76
C ILE A 34 4.92 9.61 3.26
N VAL A 35 5.88 9.40 4.15
CA VAL A 35 7.14 8.71 3.87
C VAL A 35 7.08 7.32 4.49
N VAL A 36 7.03 6.29 3.64
CA VAL A 36 7.05 4.89 4.06
C VAL A 36 8.48 4.38 4.00
N GLN A 37 9.04 4.10 5.18
CA GLN A 37 10.43 3.67 5.34
C GLN A 37 10.58 2.16 5.20
N ARG A 38 9.59 1.38 5.62
CA ARG A 38 9.56 -0.08 5.49
C ARG A 38 8.13 -0.60 5.49
N ILE A 39 7.94 -1.81 4.99
CA ILE A 39 6.69 -2.55 5.14
C ILE A 39 6.94 -3.66 6.16
N ALA A 40 6.14 -3.66 7.22
CA ALA A 40 6.10 -4.75 8.18
C ALA A 40 4.91 -5.67 7.87
N PRO A 41 4.97 -6.98 8.15
CA PRO A 41 3.83 -7.87 7.93
C PRO A 41 2.67 -7.51 8.87
N ALA A 42 1.46 -7.43 8.31
CA ALA A 42 0.25 -7.42 9.14
C ALA A 42 0.01 -8.83 9.71
N ASP A 43 -0.66 -8.90 10.87
CA ASP A 43 -1.04 -10.18 11.46
C ASP A 43 -2.26 -10.75 10.72
N VAL A 44 -2.01 -11.66 9.79
CA VAL A 44 -3.02 -12.29 8.94
C VAL A 44 -2.93 -13.81 9.11
N ASP A 45 -4.05 -14.42 9.52
CA ASP A 45 -4.20 -15.87 9.39
C ASP A 45 -4.23 -16.23 7.89
N PRO A 46 -3.41 -17.19 7.42
CA PRO A 46 -3.39 -17.58 6.01
C PRO A 46 -4.77 -17.96 5.43
N THR A 47 -5.71 -18.44 6.24
CA THR A 47 -7.08 -18.76 5.82
C THR A 47 -7.93 -17.52 5.54
N GLN A 48 -7.52 -16.35 6.04
CA GLN A 48 -8.13 -15.04 5.82
C GLN A 48 -7.44 -14.27 4.67
N SER A 49 -6.62 -14.95 3.86
CA SER A 49 -5.98 -14.41 2.66
C SER A 49 -6.40 -15.24 1.45
N THR A 50 -7.07 -14.61 0.50
CA THR A 50 -7.51 -15.25 -0.75
C THR A 50 -7.08 -14.42 -1.96
N ALA A 51 -7.46 -14.80 -3.18
CA ALA A 51 -7.10 -14.03 -4.37
C ALA A 51 -7.80 -12.65 -4.48
N THR A 52 -8.83 -12.38 -3.67
CA THR A 52 -9.68 -11.18 -3.81
C THR A 52 -10.06 -10.52 -2.49
N TRP A 53 -9.51 -10.99 -1.38
CA TRP A 53 -9.65 -10.32 -0.09
C TRP A 53 -8.58 -10.78 0.89
N VAL A 54 -8.21 -9.89 1.80
CA VAL A 54 -7.42 -10.16 3.00
C VAL A 54 -7.92 -9.33 4.18
N VAL A 55 -7.92 -9.91 5.39
CA VAL A 55 -8.27 -9.22 6.64
C VAL A 55 -7.23 -9.52 7.70
N PRO A 56 -6.77 -8.50 8.46
CA PRO A 56 -5.87 -8.73 9.58
C PRO A 56 -6.66 -9.18 10.82
N GLN A 57 -6.06 -10.03 11.65
CA GLN A 57 -6.65 -10.47 12.93
C GLN A 57 -6.74 -9.32 13.95
N GLN A 58 -5.84 -8.34 13.84
CA GLN A 58 -5.69 -7.22 14.75
C GLN A 58 -5.01 -6.04 14.05
N THR A 59 -5.00 -4.87 14.69
CA THR A 59 -4.31 -3.69 14.12
C THR A 59 -2.80 -3.89 14.12
N CYS A 60 -2.10 -3.08 13.30
CA CYS A 60 -0.64 -3.07 13.27
C CYS A 60 -0.04 -2.77 14.66
N GLU A 61 -0.64 -1.84 15.41
CA GLU A 61 -0.20 -1.47 16.76
C GLU A 61 -0.42 -2.61 17.76
N SER A 62 -1.55 -3.31 17.68
CA SER A 62 -1.80 -4.49 18.52
C SER A 62 -0.82 -5.61 18.21
N ALA A 63 -0.33 -5.71 16.96
CA ALA A 63 0.74 -6.63 16.56
C ALA A 63 2.15 -6.17 16.98
N GLY A 64 2.26 -5.03 17.68
CA GLY A 64 3.52 -4.52 18.22
C GLY A 64 4.28 -3.59 17.28
N TRP A 65 3.71 -3.22 16.13
CA TRP A 65 4.32 -2.23 15.25
C TRP A 65 4.10 -0.81 15.78
N THR A 66 5.10 0.05 15.57
CA THR A 66 5.05 1.47 15.91
C THR A 66 5.37 2.32 14.70
N GLY A 67 4.80 3.52 14.62
CA GLY A 67 4.98 4.41 13.47
C GLY A 67 4.24 3.97 12.22
N THR A 68 3.09 3.29 12.37
CA THR A 68 2.24 2.93 11.23
C THR A 68 1.59 4.19 10.66
N VAL A 69 1.80 4.43 9.37
CA VAL A 69 1.18 5.54 8.63
C VAL A 69 0.06 5.06 7.71
N GLY A 70 -0.13 3.75 7.57
CA GLY A 70 -1.16 3.19 6.71
C GLY A 70 -1.02 1.68 6.57
N MET A 71 -1.94 1.12 5.80
CA MET A 71 -1.90 -0.29 5.41
C MET A 71 -1.66 -0.40 3.90
N ILE A 72 -1.17 -1.57 3.49
CA ILE A 72 -1.03 -1.91 2.08
C ILE A 72 -1.39 -3.36 1.88
N HIS A 73 -2.26 -3.67 0.92
CA HIS A 73 -2.50 -5.03 0.44
C HIS A 73 -2.16 -5.18 -1.02
N SER A 74 -2.14 -6.40 -1.56
CA SER A 74 -1.96 -6.63 -3.00
C SER A 74 -3.23 -7.10 -3.66
N HIS A 75 -3.40 -6.74 -4.93
CA HIS A 75 -4.31 -7.44 -5.84
C HIS A 75 -3.48 -8.34 -6.78
N PRO A 76 -3.43 -9.67 -6.57
CA PRO A 76 -2.55 -10.58 -7.30
C PRO A 76 -2.68 -10.50 -8.83
N THR A 77 -3.88 -10.28 -9.35
CA THR A 77 -4.13 -10.17 -10.79
C THR A 77 -3.74 -8.82 -11.39
N ALA A 78 -3.37 -7.83 -10.57
CA ALA A 78 -3.18 -6.43 -10.97
C ALA A 78 -4.40 -5.78 -11.64
N GLU A 79 -5.58 -6.34 -11.41
CA GLU A 79 -6.85 -5.81 -11.88
C GLU A 79 -7.59 -5.12 -10.74
N ARG A 80 -8.50 -4.21 -11.10
CA ARG A 80 -9.47 -3.62 -10.16
C ARG A 80 -8.87 -2.92 -8.94
N CYS A 81 -7.67 -2.38 -9.09
CA CYS A 81 -6.97 -1.64 -8.05
C CYS A 81 -7.51 -0.20 -7.95
N TRP A 82 -8.60 -0.02 -7.23
CA TRP A 82 -9.19 1.31 -7.00
C TRP A 82 -10.01 1.34 -5.72
N TYR A 83 -9.96 2.47 -5.04
CA TYR A 83 -10.75 2.73 -3.82
C TYR A 83 -12.12 3.32 -4.17
N VAL A 84 -12.19 4.06 -5.28
CA VAL A 84 -13.40 4.61 -5.88
C VAL A 84 -13.55 4.03 -7.28
N PHE A 85 -14.72 3.52 -7.63
CA PHE A 85 -14.96 2.97 -8.97
C PHE A 85 -14.67 4.03 -10.04
N PRO A 86 -13.90 3.71 -11.10
CA PRO A 86 -13.50 4.67 -12.12
C PRO A 86 -14.68 5.41 -12.74
N GLY A 87 -14.58 6.75 -12.80
CA GLY A 87 -15.64 7.61 -13.36
C GLY A 87 -16.85 7.80 -12.45
N THR A 88 -16.79 7.39 -11.18
CA THR A 88 -17.90 7.50 -10.22
C THR A 88 -17.45 8.09 -8.88
N GLN A 89 -18.40 8.23 -7.95
CA GLN A 89 -18.15 8.53 -6.53
C GLN A 89 -18.45 7.31 -5.63
N VAL A 90 -18.60 6.12 -6.22
CA VAL A 90 -18.97 4.91 -5.50
C VAL A 90 -17.72 4.26 -4.95
N LEU A 91 -17.68 4.00 -3.64
CA LEU A 91 -16.58 3.29 -3.00
C LEU A 91 -16.58 1.80 -3.35
N SER A 92 -15.39 1.25 -3.59
CA SER A 92 -15.14 -0.19 -3.60
C SER A 92 -15.19 -0.77 -2.17
N SER A 93 -15.04 -2.09 -2.05
CA SER A 93 -14.83 -2.73 -0.75
C SER A 93 -13.59 -2.18 -0.04
N ASP A 94 -12.49 -1.97 -0.76
CA ASP A 94 -11.25 -1.40 -0.23
C ASP A 94 -11.47 0.03 0.29
N GLY A 95 -12.19 0.85 -0.48
CA GLY A 95 -12.57 2.21 -0.09
C GLY A 95 -13.39 2.25 1.19
N ARG A 96 -14.36 1.35 1.34
CA ARG A 96 -15.18 1.24 2.56
C ARG A 96 -14.36 0.77 3.75
N SER A 97 -13.51 -0.23 3.56
CA SER A 97 -12.62 -0.75 4.60
C SER A 97 -11.63 0.31 5.07
N PHE A 98 -11.01 1.07 4.17
CA PHE A 98 -10.09 2.15 4.53
C PHE A 98 -10.72 3.16 5.49
N LEU A 99 -11.98 3.55 5.24
CA LEU A 99 -12.69 4.52 6.08
C LEU A 99 -12.90 4.07 7.53
N THR A 100 -12.84 2.76 7.81
CA THR A 100 -12.95 2.23 9.19
C THR A 100 -11.63 2.28 9.95
N THR A 101 -10.52 2.52 9.26
CA THR A 101 -9.18 2.64 9.86
C THR A 101 -8.88 4.09 10.27
N PRO A 102 -7.99 4.31 11.26
CA PRO A 102 -7.57 5.66 11.65
C PRO A 102 -6.41 6.21 10.79
N TYR A 103 -5.84 5.42 9.88
CA TYR A 103 -4.62 5.78 9.17
C TYR A 103 -4.86 6.87 8.10
N PRO A 104 -3.87 7.74 7.84
CA PRO A 104 -4.00 8.80 6.84
C PRO A 104 -4.01 8.31 5.39
N VAL A 105 -3.49 7.10 5.12
CA VAL A 105 -3.41 6.51 3.78
C VAL A 105 -3.65 5.00 3.82
N ASP A 106 -4.19 4.48 2.72
CA ASP A 106 -4.18 3.05 2.40
C ASP A 106 -3.66 2.83 0.98
N ALA A 107 -3.12 1.65 0.71
CA ALA A 107 -2.50 1.34 -0.57
C ALA A 107 -2.78 -0.09 -1.09
N ILE A 108 -2.77 -0.22 -2.42
CA ILE A 108 -2.89 -1.46 -3.16
C ILE A 108 -1.63 -1.64 -4.01
N MET A 109 -0.86 -2.70 -3.72
CA MET A 109 0.18 -3.22 -4.61
C MET A 109 -0.48 -3.88 -5.82
N CYS A 110 -0.34 -3.25 -6.98
CA CYS A 110 -1.07 -3.57 -8.20
C CYS A 110 -0.10 -3.77 -9.37
N GLY A 111 0.45 -4.98 -9.51
CA GLY A 111 1.43 -5.28 -10.55
C GLY A 111 2.77 -4.57 -10.29
N THR A 112 3.11 -3.57 -11.10
CA THR A 112 4.36 -2.78 -10.99
C THR A 112 4.15 -1.41 -10.34
N ARG A 113 2.93 -1.10 -9.90
CA ARG A 113 2.56 0.18 -9.29
C ARG A 113 1.88 -0.03 -7.93
N VAL A 114 1.86 1.04 -7.15
CA VAL A 114 1.03 1.16 -5.96
C VAL A 114 -0.05 2.19 -6.26
N VAL A 115 -1.31 1.79 -6.12
CA VAL A 115 -2.46 2.70 -6.06
C VAL A 115 -2.68 3.04 -4.60
N TRP A 116 -2.82 4.30 -4.24
CA TRP A 116 -3.02 4.71 -2.85
C TRP A 116 -4.09 5.77 -2.75
N VAL A 117 -4.70 5.90 -1.56
CA VAL A 117 -5.78 6.85 -1.31
C VAL A 117 -5.57 7.57 0.02
N SER A 118 -5.82 8.87 0.06
CA SER A 118 -5.84 9.67 1.29
C SER A 118 -7.25 9.82 1.87
N ARG A 119 -7.36 10.36 3.09
CA ARG A 119 -8.65 10.53 3.81
C ARG A 119 -9.72 11.35 3.08
N ASP A 120 -9.32 12.20 2.14
CA ASP A 120 -10.21 12.96 1.26
C ASP A 120 -10.70 12.13 0.05
N LEU A 121 -10.37 10.84 -0.01
CA LEU A 121 -10.65 9.92 -1.10
C LEU A 121 -9.96 10.28 -2.42
N THR A 122 -8.94 11.15 -2.38
CA THR A 122 -8.06 11.38 -3.52
C THR A 122 -7.19 10.14 -3.72
N GLN A 123 -7.44 9.41 -4.80
CA GLN A 123 -6.60 8.27 -5.19
C GLN A 123 -5.54 8.68 -6.22
N GLN A 124 -4.32 8.15 -6.06
CA GLN A 124 -3.21 8.35 -6.98
C GLN A 124 -2.48 7.02 -7.20
N GLU A 125 -1.59 6.99 -8.19
CA GLU A 125 -0.72 5.86 -8.44
C GLU A 125 0.74 6.29 -8.54
N MET A 126 1.64 5.39 -8.14
CA MET A 126 3.07 5.57 -8.32
C MET A 126 3.74 4.25 -8.73
N PRO A 127 4.79 4.28 -9.55
CA PRO A 127 5.53 3.07 -9.88
C PRO A 127 6.28 2.56 -8.64
N VAL A 128 6.38 1.24 -8.48
CA VAL A 128 7.11 0.58 -7.38
C VAL A 128 8.58 0.41 -7.75
N ILE A 129 8.85 0.12 -9.01
CA ILE A 129 10.21 0.21 -9.58
C ILE A 129 10.45 1.69 -9.85
N ALA A 130 11.42 2.29 -9.17
CA ALA A 130 11.90 3.60 -9.60
C ALA A 130 12.51 3.43 -11.00
N ASP A 131 12.15 4.28 -11.97
CA ASP A 131 12.92 4.38 -13.19
C ASP A 131 14.36 4.73 -12.79
N HIS A 132 15.27 3.76 -12.89
CA HIS A 132 16.68 3.96 -12.55
C HIS A 132 17.27 5.18 -13.28
N ASN A 133 16.72 5.52 -14.45
CA ASN A 133 17.08 6.70 -15.24
C ASN A 133 16.55 8.03 -14.67
N ALA A 134 15.40 8.04 -13.99
CA ALA A 134 14.84 9.27 -13.40
C ALA A 134 15.59 9.68 -12.12
N THR A 135 16.01 8.71 -11.32
CA THR A 135 16.80 8.96 -10.09
C THR A 135 18.19 9.50 -10.41
N LEU A 136 18.84 8.99 -11.47
CA LEU A 136 20.14 9.48 -11.95
C LEU A 136 20.05 10.90 -12.53
N ALA A 137 18.95 11.24 -13.20
CA ALA A 137 18.72 12.59 -13.74
C ALA A 137 18.49 13.64 -12.64
N SER A 138 17.81 13.27 -11.55
CA SER A 138 17.60 14.14 -10.38
C SER A 138 18.89 14.40 -9.58
N SER A 139 19.78 13.39 -9.48
CA SER A 139 21.10 13.55 -8.84
C SER A 139 22.14 14.28 -9.68
N ALA A 140 21.82 14.58 -10.95
CA ALA A 140 22.71 15.25 -11.90
C ALA A 140 22.32 16.71 -12.18
N ALA A 141 21.27 17.23 -11.54
CA ALA A 141 20.94 18.66 -11.61
C ALA A 141 21.81 19.44 -10.60
N PRO A 142 22.54 20.49 -11.05
CA PRO A 142 23.43 21.28 -10.19
C PRO A 142 22.69 22.14 -9.16
#